data_AF-A0A9W6CWZ1-F1
#
_entry.id   AF-A0A9W6CWZ1-F1
#
_cell.length_a   1.000
_cell.length_b   1.000
_cell.length_c   1.000
_cell.angle_alpha   90.00
_cell.angle_beta   90.00
_cell.angle_gamma   90.00
#
_symmetry.space_group_name_H-M   'P 1'
#
loop_
_entity.id
_entity.type
_entity.pdbx_description
1 polymer ?
#
loop_
_entity_poly.entity_id
_entity_poly.type
_entity_poly.pdbx_seq_one_letter_code
_entity_poly.pdbx_strand_id
1 'polypeptide(L)'
;MLVVDEASLLRIEVYAELHTLTQFEGDSKPYLPIILAGQNNLVDLLLYRTSVPLASRIVSRCHLQGITREDMDRYLNHHLKISGVSQQIFADAAVTAIQQGSGGLLRRASHLARGALIAAAHEKNQIVSAEHVRIASTELI
;
A
#
# COMPACT_ATOMS: atom_id res chain seq x y z
N MET A 1 -17.63 -11.44 -2.66
CA MET A 1 -16.22 -11.30 -2.20
C MET A 1 -16.24 -10.52 -0.91
N LEU A 2 -15.61 -11.03 0.14
CA LEU A 2 -15.46 -10.36 1.42
C LEU A 2 -14.01 -9.87 1.53
N VAL A 3 -13.82 -8.58 1.79
CA VAL A 3 -12.50 -8.02 2.09
C VAL A 3 -12.54 -7.52 3.53
N VAL A 4 -11.63 -8.03 4.34
CA VAL A 4 -11.44 -7.59 5.73
C VAL A 4 -10.16 -6.80 5.76
N ASP A 5 -10.28 -5.49 5.88
CA ASP A 5 -9.15 -4.61 6.12
C ASP A 5 -8.81 -4.58 7.61
N GLU A 6 -7.54 -4.35 7.94
CA GLU A 6 -6.99 -4.42 9.29
C GLU A 6 -7.38 -5.70 10.05
N ALA A 7 -7.41 -6.83 9.35
CA ALA A 7 -7.76 -8.14 9.90
C ALA A 7 -6.92 -8.49 11.14
N SER A 8 -5.68 -8.00 11.22
CA SER A 8 -4.81 -8.10 12.41
C SER A 8 -5.42 -7.60 13.72
N LEU A 9 -6.47 -6.77 13.66
CA LEU A 9 -7.18 -6.26 14.84
C LEU A 9 -8.36 -7.14 15.27
N LEU A 10 -8.74 -8.14 14.47
CA LEU A 10 -9.79 -9.07 14.83
C LEU A 10 -9.39 -9.88 16.07
N ARG A 11 -10.40 -10.18 16.90
CA ARG A 11 -10.22 -11.11 18.01
C ARG A 11 -10.05 -12.53 17.49
N ILE A 12 -9.31 -13.35 18.23
CA ILE A 12 -8.94 -14.70 17.79
C ILE A 12 -10.16 -15.60 17.54
N GLU A 13 -11.25 -15.38 18.27
CA GLU A 13 -12.51 -16.12 18.15
C GLU A 13 -13.17 -15.89 16.78
N VAL A 14 -13.04 -14.67 16.23
CA VAL A 14 -13.61 -14.33 14.91
C VAL A 14 -12.92 -15.15 13.80
N TYR A 15 -11.61 -15.40 13.92
CA TYR A 15 -10.89 -16.22 12.95
C TYR A 15 -11.39 -17.68 12.94
N ALA A 16 -11.77 -18.20 14.10
CA ALA A 16 -12.34 -19.54 14.21
C ALA A 16 -13.71 -19.60 13.51
N GLU A 17 -14.52 -18.56 13.59
CA GLU A 17 -15.84 -18.52 12.96
C GLU A 17 -15.78 -18.26 11.46
N LEU A 18 -14.80 -17.50 10.96
CA LEU A 18 -14.68 -17.14 9.54
C LEU A 18 -14.60 -18.36 8.61
N HIS A 19 -14.07 -19.50 9.06
CA HIS A 19 -14.02 -20.70 8.23
C HIS A 19 -15.42 -21.22 7.88
N THR A 20 -16.41 -21.00 8.76
CA THR A 20 -17.79 -21.49 8.58
C THR A 20 -18.46 -20.79 7.39
N LEU A 21 -18.14 -19.51 7.16
CA LEU A 21 -18.64 -18.73 6.01
C LEU A 21 -18.12 -19.25 4.67
N THR A 22 -17.02 -20.00 4.68
CA THR A 22 -16.45 -20.64 3.49
C THR A 22 -16.97 -22.07 3.28
N GLN A 23 -17.73 -22.60 4.25
CA GLN A 23 -18.18 -23.98 4.30
C GLN A 23 -19.65 -24.04 3.85
N PHE A 24 -19.88 -24.03 2.54
CA PHE A 24 -21.22 -24.21 1.97
C PHE A 24 -21.36 -25.65 1.46
N GLU A 25 -22.15 -26.45 2.16
CA GLU A 25 -22.66 -27.73 1.67
C GLU A 25 -23.83 -27.47 0.71
N GLY A 26 -23.50 -27.19 -0.55
CA GLY A 26 -24.50 -26.94 -1.59
C GLY A 26 -23.87 -26.45 -2.88
N ASP A 27 -23.60 -27.38 -3.80
CA ASP A 27 -23.10 -27.19 -5.16
C ASP A 27 -21.75 -26.47 -5.34
N SER A 28 -20.69 -27.29 -5.35
CA SER A 28 -19.54 -27.28 -6.27
C SER A 28 -18.68 -26.02 -6.49
N LYS A 29 -18.96 -24.88 -5.83
CA LYS A 29 -18.13 -23.67 -5.92
C LYS A 29 -17.96 -23.01 -4.56
N PRO A 30 -16.75 -22.59 -4.16
CA PRO A 30 -16.58 -21.73 -2.98
C PRO A 30 -17.28 -20.38 -3.25
N TYR A 31 -18.46 -20.18 -2.66
CA TYR A 31 -19.33 -19.04 -2.93
C TYR A 31 -18.78 -17.70 -2.40
N LEU A 32 -17.81 -17.72 -1.48
CA LEU A 32 -17.27 -16.51 -0.86
C LEU A 32 -15.73 -16.48 -0.84
N PRO A 33 -15.08 -15.86 -1.85
CA PRO A 33 -13.67 -15.52 -1.74
C PRO A 33 -13.48 -14.46 -0.65
N ILE A 34 -12.53 -14.71 0.25
CA ILE A 34 -12.16 -13.81 1.36
C ILE A 34 -10.73 -13.30 1.15
N ILE A 35 -10.54 -11.99 1.25
CA ILE A 35 -9.22 -11.35 1.31
C ILE A 35 -9.05 -10.77 2.71
N LEU A 36 -8.00 -11.19 3.41
CA LEU A 36 -7.59 -10.62 4.69
C LEU A 36 -6.38 -9.72 4.45
N ALA A 37 -6.53 -8.42 4.73
CA ALA A 37 -5.46 -7.44 4.69
C ALA A 37 -5.19 -6.93 6.11
N GLY A 38 -3.94 -6.64 6.43
CA GLY A 38 -3.56 -6.17 7.75
C GLY A 38 -2.05 -6.09 7.92
N GLN A 39 -1.61 -5.92 9.15
CA GLN A 39 -0.20 -5.81 9.50
C GLN A 39 0.52 -7.17 9.50
N ASN A 40 1.84 -7.16 9.61
CA ASN A 40 2.67 -8.37 9.56
C ASN A 40 2.27 -9.42 10.62
N ASN A 41 1.78 -8.99 11.78
CA ASN A 41 1.31 -9.88 12.86
C ASN A 41 0.05 -10.69 12.50
N LEU A 42 -0.67 -10.34 11.42
CA LEU A 42 -1.77 -11.15 10.91
C LEU A 42 -1.32 -12.58 10.60
N VAL A 43 -0.09 -12.73 10.10
CA VAL A 43 0.54 -14.02 9.86
C VAL A 43 0.61 -14.84 11.14
N ASP A 44 1.02 -14.22 12.24
CA ASP A 44 1.18 -14.89 13.52
C ASP A 44 -0.18 -15.31 14.09
N LEU A 45 -1.20 -14.47 13.95
CA LEU A 45 -2.59 -14.77 14.35
C LEU A 45 -3.17 -16.00 13.63
N LEU A 46 -2.75 -16.24 12.39
CA LEU A 46 -3.17 -17.41 11.61
C LEU A 46 -2.41 -18.70 12.01
N LEU A 47 -1.33 -18.62 12.78
CA LEU A 47 -0.57 -19.78 13.28
C LEU A 47 -1.15 -20.34 14.60
N TYR A 48 -2.03 -19.60 15.28
CA TYR A 48 -2.68 -20.09 16.50
C TYR A 48 -3.56 -21.30 16.22
N ARG A 49 -3.60 -22.27 17.16
CA ARG A 49 -4.39 -23.51 17.02
C ARG A 49 -5.86 -23.26 16.69
N THR A 50 -6.46 -22.22 17.26
CA THR A 50 -7.85 -21.83 17.03
C THR A 50 -8.12 -21.32 15.61
N SER A 51 -7.09 -20.80 14.93
CA SER A 51 -7.17 -20.25 13.57
C SER A 51 -6.85 -21.27 12.47
N VAL A 52 -6.36 -22.47 12.83
CA VAL A 52 -5.96 -23.53 11.89
C VAL A 52 -7.05 -23.88 10.85
N PRO A 53 -8.34 -23.98 11.20
CA PRO A 53 -9.39 -24.25 10.22
C PRO A 53 -9.49 -23.20 9.12
N LEU A 54 -9.30 -21.92 9.45
CA LEU A 54 -9.27 -20.84 8.47
C LEU A 54 -7.94 -20.82 7.71
N ALA A 55 -6.82 -20.98 8.42
CA ALA A 55 -5.49 -20.97 7.83
C ALA A 55 -5.29 -22.06 6.76
N SER A 56 -5.88 -23.25 6.95
CA SER A 56 -5.84 -24.34 5.96
C SER A 56 -6.57 -24.03 4.65
N ARG A 57 -7.40 -22.98 4.61
CA ARG A 57 -8.15 -22.53 3.43
C ARG A 57 -7.50 -21.37 2.70
N ILE A 58 -6.38 -20.85 3.21
CA ILE A 58 -5.64 -19.76 2.58
C ILE A 58 -4.86 -20.31 1.39
N VAL A 59 -5.32 -19.96 0.19
CA VAL A 59 -4.73 -20.41 -1.08
C VAL A 59 -3.54 -19.55 -1.54
N SER A 60 -3.44 -18.31 -1.05
CA SER A 60 -2.38 -17.39 -1.44
C SER A 60 -2.08 -16.39 -0.32
N ARG A 61 -0.80 -16.03 -0.21
CA ARG A 61 -0.28 -15.05 0.74
C ARG A 61 0.66 -14.13 -0.02
N CYS A 62 0.48 -12.83 0.15
CA CYS A 62 1.33 -11.82 -0.48
C CYS A 62 1.75 -10.81 0.59
N HIS A 63 3.03 -10.42 0.56
CA HIS A 63 3.55 -9.32 1.36
C HIS A 63 3.81 -8.15 0.42
N LEU A 64 3.14 -7.02 0.66
CA LEU A 64 3.32 -5.82 -0.14
C LEU A 64 4.67 -5.19 0.19
N GLN A 65 5.60 -5.28 -0.75
CA GLN A 65 6.90 -4.63 -0.65
C GLN A 65 6.85 -3.20 -1.20
N GLY A 66 7.85 -2.40 -0.81
CA GLY A 66 8.04 -1.08 -1.41
C GLY A 66 8.26 -1.19 -2.92
N ILE A 67 7.68 -0.25 -3.67
CA ILE A 67 7.76 -0.24 -5.12
C ILE A 67 9.15 0.16 -5.61
N THR A 68 9.47 -0.27 -6.83
CA THR A 68 10.73 0.07 -7.50
C THR A 68 10.76 1.54 -7.91
N ARG A 69 11.94 2.02 -8.32
CA ARG A 69 12.08 3.38 -8.87
C ARG A 69 11.28 3.57 -10.16
N GLU A 70 11.25 2.57 -11.03
CA GLU A 70 10.47 2.63 -12.28
C GLU A 70 8.98 2.69 -12.01
N ASP A 71 8.50 1.87 -11.07
CA ASP A 71 7.11 1.94 -10.61
C ASP A 71 6.81 3.28 -9.93
N MET A 72 7.79 3.89 -9.26
CA MET A 72 7.62 5.21 -8.63
C MET A 72 7.39 6.30 -9.67
N ASP A 73 8.17 6.28 -10.75
CA ASP A 73 7.97 7.20 -11.87
C ASP A 73 6.57 7.04 -12.47
N ARG A 74 6.16 5.79 -12.74
CA ARG A 74 4.81 5.48 -13.24
C ARG A 74 3.72 5.91 -12.28
N TYR A 75 3.92 5.70 -10.99
CA TYR A 75 2.99 6.08 -9.92
C TYR A 75 2.79 7.59 -9.86
N LEU A 76 3.88 8.37 -9.84
CA LEU A 76 3.82 9.83 -9.84
C LEU A 76 3.17 10.37 -11.12
N ASN A 77 3.59 9.87 -12.28
CA ASN A 77 3.02 10.26 -13.57
C ASN A 77 1.53 9.92 -13.69
N HIS A 78 1.09 8.78 -13.12
CA HIS A 78 -0.32 8.43 -13.06
C HIS A 78 -1.13 9.44 -12.24
N HIS A 79 -0.65 9.82 -11.06
CA HIS A 79 -1.31 10.83 -10.22
C HIS A 79 -1.35 12.22 -10.87
N LEU A 80 -0.27 12.62 -11.56
CA LEU A 80 -0.25 13.85 -12.34
C LEU A 80 -1.28 13.82 -13.47
N LYS A 81 -1.36 12.70 -14.20
CA LYS A 81 -2.33 12.52 -15.29
C LYS A 81 -3.78 12.61 -14.80
N ILE A 82 -4.10 12.00 -13.66
CA ILE A 82 -5.43 12.13 -13.04
C ILE A 82 -5.75 13.59 -12.71
N SER A 83 -4.73 14.36 -12.32
CA SER A 83 -4.85 15.78 -11.99
C SER A 83 -4.91 16.70 -13.23
N GLY A 84 -4.97 16.13 -14.44
CA GLY A 84 -5.00 16.89 -15.71
C GLY A 84 -3.65 17.45 -16.13
N VAL A 85 -2.56 17.05 -15.49
CA VAL A 85 -1.21 17.48 -15.83
C VAL A 85 -0.63 16.55 -16.89
N SER A 86 -0.28 17.11 -18.05
CA SER A 86 0.39 16.39 -19.14
C SER A 86 1.90 16.62 -19.20
N GLN A 87 2.40 17.62 -18.46
CA GLN A 87 3.82 17.95 -18.39
C GLN A 87 4.55 17.14 -17.33
N GLN A 88 5.83 16.85 -17.58
CA GLN A 88 6.68 16.21 -16.59
C GLN A 88 7.05 17.23 -15.50
N ILE A 89 6.44 17.09 -14.32
CA ILE A 89 6.68 18.00 -13.18
C ILE A 89 7.87 17.54 -12.34
N PHE A 90 8.14 16.23 -12.26
CA PHE A 90 9.26 15.71 -11.46
C PHE A 90 10.50 15.50 -12.33
N ALA A 91 11.62 16.10 -11.92
CA ALA A 91 12.92 15.75 -12.47
C ALA A 91 13.30 14.32 -12.08
N ASP A 92 14.13 13.67 -12.88
CA ASP A 92 14.57 12.28 -12.68
C ASP A 92 15.20 12.05 -11.28
N ALA A 93 16.01 13.01 -10.84
CA ALA A 93 16.62 13.01 -9.52
C ALA A 93 15.57 13.14 -8.39
N ALA A 94 14.47 13.87 -8.61
CA ALA A 94 13.40 14.00 -7.64
C ALA A 94 12.61 12.70 -7.49
N VAL A 95 12.31 12.00 -8.58
CA VAL A 95 11.67 10.69 -8.55
C VAL A 95 12.51 9.69 -7.74
N THR A 96 13.82 9.68 -7.98
CA THR A 96 14.77 8.84 -7.25
C THR A 96 14.80 9.19 -5.76
N ALA A 97 14.87 10.48 -5.43
CA ALA A 97 14.83 10.95 -4.04
C ALA A 97 13.53 10.59 -3.33
N ILE A 98 12.37 10.68 -4.01
CA ILE A 98 11.07 10.27 -3.46
C ILE A 98 11.05 8.76 -3.20
N GLN A 99 11.54 7.95 -4.13
CA GLN A 99 11.59 6.49 -3.95
C GLN A 99 12.47 6.09 -2.76
N GLN A 100 13.67 6.65 -2.68
CA GLN A 100 14.60 6.37 -1.58
C GLN A 100 14.08 6.89 -0.24
N GLY A 101 13.59 8.13 -0.18
CA GLY A 101 13.06 8.74 1.04
C GLY A 101 11.77 8.08 1.57
N SER A 102 10.98 7.47 0.68
CA SER A 102 9.79 6.70 1.05
C SER A 102 10.07 5.23 1.36
N GLY A 103 11.22 4.70 0.95
CA GLY A 103 11.49 3.26 0.93
C GLY A 103 10.57 2.50 -0.03
N GLY A 104 10.06 3.16 -1.08
CA GLY A 104 9.06 2.62 -1.99
C GLY A 104 7.65 2.49 -1.40
N LEU A 105 7.38 2.99 -0.19
CA LEU A 105 6.03 2.95 0.40
C LEU A 105 5.17 4.07 -0.18
N LEU A 106 4.12 3.70 -0.94
CA LEU A 106 3.26 4.63 -1.69
C LEU A 106 2.71 5.79 -0.84
N ARG A 107 2.25 5.52 0.39
CA ARG A 107 1.74 6.57 1.29
C ARG A 107 2.83 7.59 1.64
N ARG A 108 4.03 7.13 1.99
CA ARG A 108 5.17 8.03 2.27
C ARG A 108 5.61 8.77 1.01
N ALA A 109 5.61 8.09 -0.13
CA ALA A 109 5.93 8.69 -1.42
C ALA A 109 4.96 9.82 -1.78
N SER A 110 3.65 9.61 -1.59
CA SER A 110 2.62 10.65 -1.75
C SER A 110 2.88 11.87 -0.86
N HIS A 111 3.22 11.66 0.41
CA HIS A 111 3.53 12.77 1.33
C HIS A 111 4.76 13.55 0.88
N LEU A 112 5.86 12.85 0.53
CA LEU A 112 7.08 13.48 0.02
C LEU A 112 6.83 14.23 -1.28
N ALA A 113 6.14 13.62 -2.25
CA ALA A 113 5.83 14.23 -3.53
C ALA A 113 4.98 15.50 -3.36
N ARG A 114 3.95 15.45 -2.50
CA ARG A 114 3.12 16.62 -2.19
C ARG A 114 3.93 17.73 -1.53
N GLY A 115 4.77 17.41 -0.54
CA GLY A 115 5.65 18.39 0.10
C GLY A 115 6.63 19.01 -0.90
N ALA A 116 7.20 18.20 -1.79
CA ALA A 116 8.14 18.67 -2.81
C ALA A 116 7.48 19.58 -3.84
N LEU A 117 6.22 19.29 -4.23
CA LEU A 117 5.42 20.18 -5.06
C LEU A 117 5.16 21.53 -4.38
N ILE A 118 4.86 21.52 -3.08
CA ILE A 118 4.66 22.74 -2.29
C ILE A 118 5.95 23.55 -2.21
N ALA A 119 7.09 22.91 -1.94
CA ALA A 119 8.40 23.58 -1.90
C ALA A 119 8.76 24.20 -3.27
N ALA A 120 8.59 23.45 -4.36
CA ALA A 120 8.82 23.96 -5.72
C ALA A 120 7.93 25.16 -6.05
N ALA A 121 6.65 25.12 -5.64
CA ALA A 121 5.71 26.21 -5.85
C ALA A 121 6.09 27.48 -5.09
N HIS A 122 6.62 27.36 -3.86
CA HIS A 122 7.14 28.50 -3.09
C HIS A 122 8.31 29.18 -3.81
N GLU A 123 9.18 28.41 -4.45
CA GLU A 123 10.29 28.92 -5.26
C GLU A 123 9.88 29.33 -6.69
N LYS A 124 8.58 29.24 -7.02
CA LYS A 124 8.03 29.49 -8.36
C LYS A 124 8.68 28.63 -9.46
N ASN A 125 9.19 27.45 -9.08
CA ASN A 125 9.80 26.52 -9.99
C ASN A 125 8.74 25.55 -10.55
N GLN A 126 8.70 25.39 -11.87
CA GLN A 126 7.76 24.51 -12.55
C GLN A 126 8.18 23.03 -12.46
N ILE A 127 9.47 22.77 -12.18
CA ILE A 127 10.03 21.43 -12.08
C ILE A 127 10.46 21.15 -10.64
N VAL A 128 9.99 20.04 -10.10
CA VAL A 128 10.40 19.52 -8.80
C VAL A 128 11.79 18.88 -8.91
N SER A 129 12.76 19.41 -8.18
CA SER A 129 14.12 18.89 -8.06
C SER A 129 14.27 17.98 -6.82
N ALA A 130 15.41 17.28 -6.71
CA ALA A 130 15.73 16.50 -5.51
C ALA A 130 15.85 17.38 -4.25
N GLU A 131 16.20 18.66 -4.40
CA GLU A 131 16.32 19.59 -3.28
C GLU A 131 14.96 19.91 -2.66
N HIS A 132 13.92 20.11 -3.48
CA HIS A 132 12.56 20.28 -2.97
C HIS A 132 12.07 19.03 -2.20
N VAL A 133 12.48 17.84 -2.63
CA VAL A 133 12.20 16.58 -1.91
C VAL A 133 12.94 16.54 -0.58
N ARG A 134 14.19 17.02 -0.53
CA ARG A 134 14.96 17.13 0.70
C ARG A 134 14.28 18.07 1.70
N ILE A 135 13.83 19.24 1.25
CA ILE A 135 13.06 20.19 2.08
C ILE A 135 11.77 19.52 2.61
N ALA A 136 11.02 18.85 1.73
CA ALA A 136 9.81 18.12 2.13
C ALA A 136 10.08 17.02 3.16
N SER A 137 11.24 16.35 3.08
CA SER A 137 11.61 15.30 4.03
C SER A 137 11.91 15.83 5.43
N THR A 138 12.41 17.08 5.56
CA THR A 138 12.69 17.70 6.85
C THR A 138 11.44 18.18 7.59
N GLU A 139 10.34 18.41 6.90
CA GLU A 139 9.06 18.85 7.49
C GLU A 139 8.16 17.67 7.94
N LEU A 140 8.51 16.44 7.54
CA LEU A 140 7.71 15.23 7.79
C LEU A 140 8.22 14.38 8.98
N ILE A 141 9.21 14.87 9.72
CA ILE A 141 9.71 14.29 10.99
C ILE A 141 9.13 15.09 12.15
#